data_AF-A0A2I0P415-F1
#
_entry.id   AF-A0A2I0P415-F1
#
_cell.length_a   1.000
_cell.length_b   1.000
_cell.length_c   1.000
_cell.angle_alpha   90.00
_cell.angle_beta   90.00
_cell.angle_gamma   90.00
#
_symmetry.space_group_name_H-M   'P 1'
#
loop_
_entity.id
_entity.type
_entity.pdbx_description
1 polymer ?
#
loop_
_entity_poly.entity_id
_entity_poly.type
_entity_poly.pdbx_seq_one_letter_code
_entity_poly.pdbx_strand_id
1 'polypeptide(L)' 'MRKSPYPLDHTLGISWYISDQDGIGGRLRAEPDDFVVEELANPPDPAISGPYIICRLTKKNW' A
#
# COMPACT_ATOMS: atom_id res chain seq x y z
N MET A 1 15.63 -18.31 -2.07
CA MET A 1 16.04 -16.92 -1.76
C MET A 1 17.05 -16.46 -2.80
N ARG A 2 16.89 -15.24 -3.32
CA ARG A 2 17.76 -14.67 -4.36
C ARG A 2 18.30 -13.32 -3.92
N LYS A 3 19.59 -13.06 -4.12
CA LYS A 3 20.20 -11.75 -3.83
C LYS A 3 19.61 -10.70 -4.78
N SER A 4 19.24 -9.54 -4.26
CA SER A 4 18.71 -8.47 -5.11
C SER A 4 19.79 -8.01 -6.10
N PRO A 5 19.48 -7.84 -7.39
CA PRO A 5 20.40 -7.26 -8.36
C PRO A 5 20.44 -5.72 -8.29
N TYR A 6 19.56 -5.08 -7.52
CA TYR A 6 19.40 -3.63 -7.51
C TYR A 6 20.29 -2.95 -6.46
N PRO A 7 21.16 -1.98 -6.83
CA PRO A 7 22.06 -1.32 -5.89
C PRO A 7 21.35 -0.60 -4.72
N LEU A 8 20.16 -0.04 -4.97
CA LEU A 8 19.37 0.64 -3.95
C LEU A 8 18.98 -0.31 -2.82
N ASP A 9 18.57 -1.53 -3.14
CA ASP A 9 18.17 -2.53 -2.16
C ASP A 9 19.31 -2.87 -1.20
N HIS A 10 20.55 -2.95 -1.70
CA HIS A 10 21.73 -3.15 -0.84
C HIS A 10 22.01 -1.93 0.04
N THR A 11 21.84 -0.73 -0.51
CA THR A 11 22.02 0.51 0.25
C THR A 11 21.01 0.64 1.39
N LEU A 12 19.79 0.13 1.19
CA LEU A 12 18.72 0.07 2.19
C LEU A 12 18.80 -1.14 3.13
N GLY A 13 19.74 -2.06 2.91
CA GLY A 13 19.87 -3.30 3.70
C GLY A 13 18.85 -4.40 3.35
N ILE A 14 18.08 -4.25 2.27
CA ILE A 14 17.05 -5.19 1.79
C ILE A 14 17.64 -6.10 0.69
N SER A 15 18.76 -6.76 0.95
CA SER A 15 19.57 -7.40 -0.09
C SER A 15 19.01 -8.71 -0.67
N TRP A 16 17.85 -9.20 -0.23
CA TRP A 16 17.37 -10.54 -0.56
C TRP A 16 15.87 -10.59 -0.82
N TYR A 17 15.50 -11.33 -1.86
CA TYR A 17 14.14 -11.82 -2.07
C TYR A 17 13.97 -13.21 -1.44
N ILE A 18 12.80 -13.45 -0.86
CA ILE A 18 12.45 -14.77 -0.33
C ILE A 18 12.34 -15.81 -1.45
N SER A 19 11.69 -15.43 -2.56
CA SER A 19 11.53 -16.24 -3.78
C SER A 19 12.78 -16.19 -4.66
N ASP A 20 12.99 -17.24 -5.45
CA ASP A 20 14.01 -17.37 -6.50
C ASP A 20 13.44 -17.21 -7.92
N GLN A 21 12.12 -17.11 -8.06
CA GLN A 21 11.44 -16.95 -9.35
C GLN A 21 11.76 -15.61 -10.00
N ASP A 22 11.77 -15.58 -11.33
CA ASP A 22 11.97 -14.36 -12.10
C ASP A 22 10.87 -13.33 -11.88
N GLY A 23 11.27 -12.06 -11.93
CA GLY A 23 10.32 -10.96 -11.82
C GLY A 23 9.43 -10.92 -13.06
N ILE A 24 8.12 -10.79 -12.86
CA ILE A 24 7.14 -10.68 -13.95
C ILE A 24 7.22 -9.36 -14.73
N GLY A 25 8.01 -8.40 -14.26
CA GLY A 25 8.13 -7.07 -14.86
C GLY A 25 6.83 -6.27 -14.77
N GLY A 26 6.53 -5.50 -15.82
CA GLY A 26 5.31 -4.70 -15.93
C GLY A 26 5.36 -3.35 -15.20
N ARG A 27 4.21 -2.66 -15.18
CA ARG A 27 4.03 -1.36 -14.52
C ARG A 27 2.78 -1.43 -13.66
N LEU A 28 2.92 -1.11 -12.38
CA LEU A 28 1.80 -0.96 -11.45
C LEU A 28 1.29 0.47 -11.47
N ARG A 29 0.03 0.66 -11.04
CA ARG A 29 -0.61 1.98 -10.93
C ARG A 29 -0.59 2.74 -12.27
N ALA A 30 -0.93 2.07 -13.38
CA ALA A 30 -0.99 2.71 -14.69
C ALA A 30 -2.24 3.62 -14.76
N GLU A 31 -3.34 3.18 -14.16
CA GLU A 31 -4.55 3.97 -13.93
C GLU A 31 -4.93 3.94 -12.43
N PRO A 32 -5.74 4.91 -11.93
CA PRO A 32 -6.15 4.93 -10.53
C PRO A 32 -6.84 3.64 -10.05
N ASP A 33 -7.52 2.94 -10.94
CA ASP A 33 -8.26 1.71 -10.61
C ASP A 33 -7.36 0.48 -10.44
N ASP A 34 -6.10 0.52 -10.89
CA ASP A 34 -5.12 -0.55 -10.67
C ASP A 34 -4.69 -0.66 -9.21
N PHE A 35 -5.02 0.33 -8.39
CA PHE A 35 -4.59 0.42 -7.00
C PHE A 35 -5.69 0.99 -6.11
N VAL A 36 -6.47 0.09 -5.54
CA VAL A 36 -7.56 0.40 -4.61
C VAL A 36 -7.14 0.04 -3.19
N VAL A 37 -7.40 0.94 -2.25
CA VAL A 37 -7.12 0.73 -0.82
C VAL A 37 -8.40 0.95 -0.04
N GLU A 38 -8.72 0.01 0.84
CA GLU A 38 -9.73 0.15 1.87
C GLU A 38 -9.03 0.17 3.23
N GLU A 39 -9.30 1.20 4.02
CA GLU A 39 -8.77 1.31 5.37
C GLU A 39 -9.49 0.34 6.31
N LEU A 40 -8.74 -0.49 7.02
CA LEU A 40 -9.25 -1.27 8.16
C LEU A 40 -9.25 -0.40 9.41
N ALA A 41 -10.22 0.50 9.49
CA ALA A 41 -10.34 1.45 10.59
C ALA A 41 -10.87 0.78 11.86
N ASN A 42 -10.44 1.29 13.03
CA ASN A 42 -11.02 0.97 14.34
C ASN A 42 -11.59 2.25 14.98
N PRO A 43 -12.69 2.81 14.44
CA PRO A 43 -13.28 4.02 14.98
C PRO A 43 -13.87 3.77 16.38
N PRO A 44 -14.03 4.82 17.20
CA PRO A 44 -14.83 4.71 18.42
C PRO A 44 -16.29 4.36 18.07
N ASP A 45 -17.03 3.91 19.08
CA ASP A 45 -18.46 3.66 18.92
C ASP A 45 -19.20 4.90 18.39
N PRO A 46 -20.22 4.72 17.52
CA PRO A 46 -21.00 5.83 17.00
C PRO A 46 -21.63 6.65 18.12
N ALA A 47 -21.33 7.95 18.13
CA ALA A 47 -21.93 8.91 19.05
C ALA A 47 -22.93 9.81 18.31
N ILE A 48 -24.10 10.05 18.92
CA ILE A 48 -25.15 10.94 18.37
C ILE A 48 -24.89 12.43 18.64
N SER A 49 -23.84 12.76 19.41
CA SER A 49 -23.48 14.14 19.76
C SER A 49 -21.99 14.28 20.05
N GLY A 50 -21.45 15.49 19.90
CA GLY A 50 -20.06 15.80 20.14
C GLY A 50 -19.55 16.89 19.19
N PRO A 51 -18.32 17.39 19.39
CA PRO A 51 -17.77 18.46 18.56
C PRO A 51 -17.27 17.99 17.18
N TYR A 52 -17.24 16.67 16.91
CA TYR A 52 -16.67 16.09 15.69
C TYR A 52 -17.66 15.18 14.97
N ILE A 53 -17.57 15.17 13.63
CA ILE A 53 -18.27 14.24 12.75
C ILE A 53 -17.24 13.24 12.22
N ILE A 54 -17.50 11.96 12.42
CA ILE A 54 -16.70 10.89 11.81
C ILE A 54 -17.38 10.52 10.49
N CYS A 55 -16.63 10.59 9.39
CA CYS A 55 -17.12 10.20 8.08
C CYS A 55 -16.13 9.26 7.40
N ARG A 56 -16.67 8.39 6.54
CA ARG A 56 -15.87 7.57 5.63
C ARG A 56 -15.88 8.22 4.26
N LEU A 57 -14.69 8.43 3.70
CA LEU A 57 -14.51 9.05 2.40
C LEU A 57 -13.93 8.03 1.41
N THR A 58 -14.58 7.90 0.26
CA THR A 58 -14.00 7.23 -0.91
C THR A 58 -13.55 8.29 -1.89
N LYS A 59 -12.29 8.22 -2.32
CA LYS A 59 -11.70 9.18 -3.27
C LYS A 59 -10.94 8.44 -4.37
N LYS A 60 -11.01 8.98 -5.59
CA LYS A 60 -10.31 8.47 -6.78
C LYS A 60 -9.63 9.62 -7.52
N ASN A 61 -8.31 9.54 -7.69
CA ASN A 61 -7.53 10.57 -8.36
C ASN A 61 -7.74 11.99 -7.79
N TRP A 62 -7.85 12.05 -6.45
CA TRP A 62 -7.95 13.26 -5.64
C TRP A 62 -6.67 13.45 -4.83
#